data_AF-A0A928MDQ9-F1
#
_entry.id   AF-A0A928MDQ9-F1
#
_cell.length_a   1.000
_cell.length_b   1.000
_cell.length_c   1.000
_cell.angle_alpha   90.00
_cell.angle_beta   90.00
_cell.angle_gamma   90.00
#
_symmetry.space_group_name_H-M   'P 1'
#
loop_
_entity.id
_entity.type
_entity.pdbx_description
1 polymer ?
#
loop_
_entity_poly.entity_id
_entity_poly.type
_entity_poly.pdbx_seq_one_letter_code
_entity_poly.pdbx_strand_id
1 'polypeptide(L)'
;MAERNFTPSLVNKKRRGTSLFSALFRKKGNDNGFYTAVSHDGKTTLWWIEANQLGRTSCYPCVIYQNGEEHAFVSGHSAKERKSNRELIAKWTEAVSPETIDELYTVTELEAEAFFDQFNSAEDRQLKRIYLGGEEKKDEE
;
A
#
# COMPACT_ATOMS: atom_id res chain seq x y z
N MET A 1 8.57 -18.42 8.74
CA MET A 1 9.03 -17.47 7.70
C MET A 1 8.69 -16.08 8.17
N ALA A 2 9.59 -15.11 8.07
CA ALA A 2 9.29 -13.73 8.45
C ALA A 2 8.11 -13.22 7.59
N GLU A 3 7.06 -12.71 8.23
CA GLU A 3 5.94 -12.07 7.53
C GLU A 3 6.49 -10.83 6.81
N ARG A 4 6.57 -10.89 5.49
CA ARG A 4 7.05 -9.78 4.67
C ARG A 4 5.83 -8.96 4.25
N ASN A 5 5.75 -7.73 4.74
CA ASN A 5 4.71 -6.76 4.35
C ASN A 5 5.06 -6.03 3.05
N PHE A 6 5.75 -6.70 2.14
CA PHE A 6 6.20 -6.13 0.87
C PHE A 6 6.14 -7.17 -0.25
N THR A 7 5.89 -6.69 -1.46
CA THR A 7 5.82 -7.46 -2.69
C THR A 7 6.89 -6.99 -3.68
N PRO A 8 7.10 -7.68 -4.81
CA PRO A 8 7.90 -7.12 -5.89
C PRO A 8 7.41 -5.73 -6.30
N SER A 9 8.35 -4.87 -6.70
CA SER A 9 8.06 -3.56 -7.28
C SER A 9 7.13 -3.72 -8.49
N LEU A 10 6.14 -2.83 -8.62
CA LEU A 10 5.18 -2.82 -9.72
C LEU A 10 5.65 -1.90 -10.85
N VAL A 11 6.05 -0.67 -10.53
CA VAL A 11 6.51 0.32 -11.52
C VAL A 11 8.03 0.23 -11.70
N ASN A 12 8.75 -0.04 -10.61
CA ASN A 12 10.21 -0.20 -10.59
C ASN A 12 10.96 0.96 -11.28
N LYS A 13 10.44 2.18 -11.11
CA LYS A 13 11.05 3.39 -11.66
C LYS A 13 12.41 3.59 -10.99
N LYS A 14 13.49 3.64 -11.78
CA LYS A 14 14.84 3.94 -11.27
C LYS A 14 14.85 5.36 -10.68
N ARG A 15 14.70 5.47 -9.36
CA ARG A 15 14.88 6.73 -8.64
C ARG A 15 16.37 6.99 -8.50
N ARG A 16 16.80 8.22 -8.81
CA ARG A 16 18.21 8.62 -8.67
C ARG A 16 18.55 8.55 -7.20
N GLY A 17 19.20 7.46 -6.79
CA GLY A 17 19.79 7.37 -5.45
C GLY A 17 20.62 8.62 -5.22
N THR A 18 20.32 9.32 -4.14
CA THR A 18 21.14 10.42 -3.67
C THR A 18 22.57 9.89 -3.48
N SER A 19 23.49 10.21 -4.40
CA SER A 19 24.92 10.05 -4.18
C SER A 19 25.27 10.63 -2.82
N LEU A 20 26.23 10.04 -2.09
CA LEU A 20 26.77 10.58 -0.84
C LEU A 20 27.08 12.09 -0.95
N PHE A 21 27.56 12.53 -2.12
CA PHE A 21 27.77 13.95 -2.42
C PHE A 21 26.48 14.75 -2.54
N SER A 22 25.43 14.23 -3.16
CA SER A 22 24.13 14.93 -3.23
C SER A 22 23.36 14.93 -1.91
N ALA A 23 23.55 13.93 -1.05
CA ALA A 23 22.93 13.87 0.28
C ALA A 23 23.50 14.95 1.24
N LEU A 24 24.77 15.31 1.07
CA LEU A 24 25.45 16.38 1.81
C LEU A 24 25.03 17.79 1.37
N PHE A 25 24.59 17.97 0.11
CA PHE A 25 24.31 19.30 -0.48
C PHE A 25 22.86 19.54 -0.93
N ARG A 26 21.97 18.54 -0.92
CA ARG A 26 20.55 18.70 -1.29
C ARG A 26 19.63 17.93 -0.35
N LYS A 27 18.81 18.69 0.39
CA LYS A 27 17.84 18.22 1.37
C LYS A 27 16.52 17.67 0.79
N LYS A 28 16.46 17.40 -0.52
CA LYS A 28 15.22 16.98 -1.21
C LYS A 28 15.53 15.99 -2.34
N GLY A 29 15.53 14.72 -2.01
CA GLY A 29 15.35 13.62 -2.96
C GLY A 29 14.44 12.62 -2.26
N ASN A 30 13.16 12.58 -2.64
CA ASN A 30 12.23 11.60 -2.09
C ASN A 30 12.55 10.26 -2.75
N ASP A 31 13.30 9.41 -2.04
CA ASP A 31 13.71 8.08 -2.54
C ASP A 31 12.53 7.10 -2.70
N ASN A 32 11.34 7.52 -2.26
CA ASN A 32 10.11 6.74 -2.31
C ASN A 32 9.17 7.23 -3.41
N GLY A 33 8.45 6.29 -4.01
CA GLY A 33 7.33 6.54 -4.90
C GLY A 33 6.01 6.27 -4.23
N PHE A 34 5.05 7.15 -4.44
CA PHE A 34 3.70 7.04 -3.89
C PHE A 34 2.77 6.90 -5.08
N TYR A 35 2.02 5.82 -5.14
CA TYR A 35 1.22 5.52 -6.32
C TYR A 35 -0.20 5.16 -5.93
N THR A 36 -1.10 5.54 -6.81
CA THR A 36 -2.46 5.02 -6.88
C THR A 36 -2.67 4.39 -8.25
N ALA A 37 -3.53 3.38 -8.33
CA ALA A 37 -3.99 2.85 -9.59
C ALA A 37 -5.45 2.44 -9.51
N VAL A 38 -6.15 2.60 -10.63
CA VAL A 38 -7.54 2.18 -10.80
C VAL A 38 -7.60 1.18 -11.93
N SER A 39 -8.27 0.05 -11.72
CA SER A 39 -8.44 -0.96 -12.77
C SER A 39 -9.29 -0.41 -13.91
N HIS A 40 -9.06 -0.88 -15.13
CA HIS A 40 -9.80 -0.43 -16.32
C HIS A 40 -11.31 -0.70 -16.24
N ASP A 41 -11.73 -1.68 -15.44
CA ASP A 41 -13.15 -1.97 -15.17
C ASP A 41 -13.74 -1.14 -14.01
N GLY A 42 -12.92 -0.31 -13.34
CA GLY A 42 -13.31 0.57 -12.26
C GLY A 42 -13.62 -0.12 -10.92
N LYS A 43 -13.38 -1.43 -10.79
CA LYS A 43 -13.75 -2.21 -9.60
C LYS A 43 -12.66 -2.31 -8.53
N THR A 44 -11.42 -2.05 -8.92
CA THR A 44 -10.25 -2.18 -8.04
C THR A 44 -9.50 -0.85 -7.99
N THR A 45 -9.17 -0.41 -6.78
CA THR A 45 -8.27 0.73 -6.54
C THR A 45 -7.14 0.28 -5.62
N LEU A 46 -5.91 0.64 -5.97
CA LEU A 46 -4.69 0.19 -5.31
C LEU A 46 -3.82 1.37 -4.93
N TRP A 47 -3.38 1.47 -3.68
CA TRP A 47 -2.40 2.45 -3.24
C TRP A 47 -1.18 1.75 -2.66
N TRP A 48 0.02 2.18 -3.06
CA TRP A 48 1.27 1.61 -2.55
C TRP A 48 2.42 2.61 -2.54
N ILE A 49 3.43 2.25 -1.77
CA ILE A 49 4.72 2.92 -1.76
C ILE A 49 5.74 2.00 -2.42
N GLU A 50 6.57 2.53 -3.32
CA GLU A 50 7.83 1.87 -3.71
C GLU A 50 9.00 2.55 -3.04
N ALA A 51 9.78 1.80 -2.26
CA ALA A 51 10.99 2.32 -1.63
C ALA A 51 12.20 1.48 -2.01
N ASN A 52 13.35 2.13 -2.19
CA ASN A 52 14.61 1.44 -2.42
C ASN A 52 15.23 1.01 -1.09
N GLN A 53 15.40 -0.30 -0.91
CA GLN A 53 16.13 -0.87 0.21
C GLN A 53 17.34 -1.64 -0.32
N LEU A 54 18.54 -1.18 0.05
CA LEU A 54 19.81 -1.85 -0.27
C LEU A 54 19.98 -2.17 -1.77
N GLY A 55 19.55 -1.27 -2.64
CA GLY A 55 19.67 -1.42 -4.10
C GLY A 55 18.52 -2.19 -4.76
N ARG A 56 17.52 -2.63 -3.98
CA ARG A 56 16.31 -3.27 -4.50
C ARG A 56 15.08 -2.43 -4.16
N THR A 57 14.32 -2.05 -5.18
CA THR A 57 13.01 -1.44 -5.01
C THR A 57 12.00 -2.51 -4.58
N SER A 58 11.27 -2.25 -3.50
CA SER A 58 10.19 -3.11 -3.01
C SER A 58 8.88 -2.33 -3.00
N CYS A 59 7.77 -3.02 -3.25
CA CYS A 59 6.43 -2.46 -3.13
C CYS A 59 5.89 -2.73 -1.73
N TYR A 60 5.33 -1.70 -1.10
CA TYR A 60 4.65 -1.76 0.18
C TYR A 60 3.17 -1.47 -0.08
N PRO A 61 2.32 -2.51 -0.12
CA PRO A 61 0.88 -2.36 -0.24
C PRO A 61 0.33 -1.51 0.91
N CYS A 62 -0.41 -0.46 0.59
CA CYS A 62 -0.99 0.43 1.58
C CYS A 62 -2.51 0.29 1.63
N VAL A 63 -3.19 0.29 0.48
CA VAL A 63 -4.64 0.14 0.41
C VAL A 63 -5.02 -0.70 -0.80
N ILE A 64 -5.97 -1.61 -0.62
CA ILE A 64 -6.75 -2.21 -1.71
C ILE A 64 -8.23 -1.98 -1.45
N TYR A 65 -8.90 -1.39 -2.42
CA TYR A 65 -10.35 -1.41 -2.51
C TYR A 65 -10.72 -2.31 -3.67
N GLN A 66 -11.50 -3.36 -3.40
CA GLN A 66 -11.90 -4.32 -4.42
C GLN A 66 -13.34 -4.78 -4.15
N ASN A 67 -14.22 -4.63 -5.14
CA ASN A 67 -15.62 -5.11 -5.07
C ASN A 67 -16.40 -4.61 -3.82
N GLY A 68 -16.19 -3.36 -3.41
CA GLY A 68 -16.88 -2.80 -2.23
C GLY A 68 -16.16 -3.03 -0.91
N GLU A 69 -15.07 -3.79 -0.90
CA GLU A 69 -14.30 -4.09 0.30
C GLU A 69 -12.97 -3.31 0.31
N GLU A 70 -12.76 -2.51 1.36
CA GLU A 70 -11.51 -1.78 1.60
C GLU A 70 -10.64 -2.54 2.62
N HIS A 71 -9.36 -2.70 2.33
CA HIS A 71 -8.33 -3.12 3.29
C HIS A 71 -7.20 -2.09 3.25
N ALA A 72 -6.82 -1.60 4.43
CA ALA A 72 -5.67 -0.71 4.59
C ALA A 72 -4.60 -1.34 5.48
N PHE A 73 -3.35 -1.00 5.22
CA PHE A 73 -2.24 -1.38 6.08
C PHE A 73 -2.35 -0.62 7.39
N VAL A 74 -2.12 -1.30 8.51
CA VAL A 74 -2.09 -0.69 9.84
C VAL A 74 -0.72 -0.88 10.48
N SER A 75 -0.20 0.20 11.08
CA SER A 75 1.17 0.27 11.62
C SER A 75 1.42 -0.48 12.93
N GLY A 76 0.40 -1.07 13.54
CA GLY A 76 0.50 -1.73 14.85
C GLY A 76 1.11 -3.15 14.84
N HIS A 77 1.24 -3.74 16.04
CA HIS A 77 1.92 -5.01 16.27
C HIS A 77 1.03 -6.09 16.93
N SER A 78 -0.22 -5.76 17.22
CA SER A 78 -1.16 -6.72 17.80
C SER A 78 -1.40 -7.89 16.85
N ALA A 79 -1.88 -9.01 17.39
CA ALA A 79 -2.22 -10.17 16.57
C ALA A 79 -3.34 -9.86 15.56
N LYS A 80 -4.29 -8.97 15.93
CA LYS A 80 -5.39 -8.56 15.05
C LYS A 80 -4.90 -7.72 13.87
N GLU A 81 -4.04 -6.74 14.14
CA GLU A 81 -3.43 -5.88 13.11
C GLU A 81 -2.55 -6.69 12.15
N ARG A 82 -1.71 -7.59 12.68
CA ARG A 82 -0.92 -8.51 11.84
C ARG A 82 -1.79 -9.42 10.97
N LYS A 83 -2.91 -9.91 11.51
CA LYS A 83 -3.88 -10.68 10.72
C LYS A 83 -4.47 -9.84 9.59
N SER A 84 -4.92 -8.62 9.90
CA SER A 84 -5.43 -7.66 8.89
C SER A 84 -4.40 -7.38 7.80
N ASN A 85 -3.16 -7.10 8.16
CA ASN A 85 -2.10 -6.83 7.19
C ASN A 85 -1.81 -8.05 6.30
N ARG A 86 -1.87 -9.28 6.83
CA ARG A 86 -1.76 -10.48 5.98
C ARG A 86 -2.89 -10.62 4.98
N GLU A 87 -4.12 -10.31 5.38
CA GLU A 87 -5.28 -10.34 4.49
C GLU A 87 -5.14 -9.32 3.36
N LEU A 88 -4.67 -8.11 3.68
CA LEU A 88 -4.28 -7.10 2.69
C LEU A 88 -3.25 -7.65 1.69
N ILE A 89 -2.14 -8.22 2.17
CA ILE A 89 -1.07 -8.73 1.29
C ILE A 89 -1.56 -9.89 0.42
N ALA A 90 -2.42 -10.77 0.95
CA ALA A 90 -3.02 -11.86 0.18
C ALA A 90 -3.88 -11.32 -0.96
N LYS A 91 -4.85 -10.43 -0.65
CA LYS A 91 -5.71 -9.79 -1.67
C LYS A 91 -4.90 -9.00 -2.69
N TRP A 92 -3.87 -8.29 -2.24
CA TRP A 92 -2.97 -7.56 -3.13
C TRP A 92 -2.29 -8.47 -4.15
N THR A 93 -1.75 -9.59 -3.69
CA THR A 93 -1.01 -10.55 -4.54
C THR A 93 -1.93 -11.25 -5.55
N GLU A 94 -3.21 -11.40 -5.22
CA GLU A 94 -4.24 -11.90 -6.15
C GLU A 94 -4.68 -10.83 -7.17
N ALA A 95 -4.71 -9.56 -6.76
CA ALA A 95 -5.24 -8.47 -7.58
C ALA A 95 -4.23 -7.91 -8.58
N VAL A 96 -2.93 -7.89 -8.25
CA VAL A 96 -1.93 -7.22 -9.07
C VAL A 96 -0.55 -7.88 -9.00
N SER A 97 0.14 -7.85 -10.13
CA SER A 97 1.54 -8.26 -10.27
C SER A 97 2.29 -7.27 -11.16
N PRO A 98 3.63 -7.32 -11.20
CA PRO A 98 4.42 -6.48 -12.11
C PRO A 98 4.03 -6.66 -13.58
N GLU A 99 3.54 -7.83 -13.96
CA GLU A 99 3.12 -8.13 -15.33
C GLU A 99 1.73 -7.57 -15.65
N THR A 100 0.83 -7.47 -14.66
CA THR A 100 -0.56 -7.05 -14.88
C THR A 100 -0.81 -5.57 -14.63
N ILE A 101 0.11 -4.88 -13.94
CA ILE A 101 -0.09 -3.47 -13.56
C ILE A 101 -0.28 -2.56 -14.78
N ASP A 102 0.55 -2.71 -15.81
CA ASP A 102 0.49 -1.87 -17.01
C ASP A 102 -0.63 -2.29 -17.97
N GLU A 103 -1.13 -3.53 -17.84
CA GLU A 103 -2.18 -4.08 -18.71
C GLU A 103 -3.59 -3.78 -18.20
N LEU A 104 -3.79 -3.83 -16.88
CA LEU A 104 -5.10 -3.82 -16.25
C LEU A 104 -5.42 -2.54 -15.49
N TYR A 105 -4.43 -1.68 -15.25
CA TYR A 105 -4.57 -0.51 -14.40
C TYR A 105 -4.03 0.76 -15.04
N THR A 106 -4.68 1.87 -14.70
CA THR A 106 -4.14 3.21 -14.92
C THR A 106 -3.41 3.68 -13.66
N VAL A 107 -2.08 3.77 -13.73
CA VAL A 107 -1.22 4.18 -12.60
C VAL A 107 -1.00 5.69 -12.58
N THR A 108 -1.11 6.28 -11.40
CA THR A 108 -0.80 7.70 -11.13
C THR A 108 0.21 7.78 -9.98
N GLU A 109 1.34 8.46 -10.23
CA GLU A 109 2.29 8.84 -9.19
C GLU A 109 1.78 10.11 -8.48
N LEU A 110 1.75 10.08 -7.15
CA LEU A 110 1.30 11.16 -6.29
C LEU A 110 2.47 11.80 -5.54
N GLU A 111 2.28 13.05 -5.12
CA GLU A 111 3.12 13.64 -4.08
C GLU A 111 2.81 13.00 -2.72
N ALA A 112 3.82 12.96 -1.84
CA ALA A 112 3.73 12.26 -0.55
C ALA A 112 2.55 12.78 0.31
N GLU A 113 2.38 14.11 0.38
CA GLU A 113 1.30 14.74 1.17
C GLU A 113 -0.08 14.26 0.71
N ALA A 114 -0.37 14.36 -0.59
CA ALA A 114 -1.64 13.93 -1.17
C ALA A 114 -1.90 12.42 -1.01
N PHE A 115 -0.83 11.61 -0.99
CA PHE A 115 -0.94 10.18 -0.70
C PHE A 115 -1.32 9.93 0.76
N PHE A 116 -0.62 10.57 1.71
CA PHE A 116 -0.83 10.33 3.13
C PHE A 116 -2.18 10.86 3.64
N ASP A 117 -2.69 11.97 3.09
CA ASP A 117 -4.04 12.45 3.42
C ASP A 117 -5.11 11.39 3.16
N GLN A 118 -4.96 10.68 2.03
CA GLN A 118 -5.84 9.61 1.64
C GLN A 118 -5.59 8.33 2.45
N PHE A 119 -4.33 7.91 2.56
CA PHE A 119 -3.93 6.68 3.27
C PHE A 119 -4.32 6.72 4.76
N ASN A 120 -4.02 7.81 5.48
CA ASN A 120 -4.30 7.92 6.91
C ASN A 120 -5.80 7.77 7.19
N SER A 121 -6.65 8.31 6.32
CA SER A 121 -8.10 8.15 6.41
C SER A 121 -8.54 6.69 6.25
N ALA A 122 -7.87 5.91 5.40
CA ALA A 122 -8.14 4.48 5.20
C ALA A 122 -7.58 3.63 6.37
N GLU A 123 -6.38 3.93 6.86
CA GLU A 123 -5.79 3.30 8.04
C GLU A 123 -6.70 3.44 9.27
N ASP A 124 -7.22 4.65 9.52
CA ASP A 124 -8.15 4.92 10.61
C ASP A 124 -9.46 4.10 10.51
N ARG A 125 -10.02 3.97 9.31
CA ARG A 125 -11.21 3.14 9.08
C ARG A 125 -10.93 1.66 9.33
N GLN A 126 -9.77 1.19 8.89
CA GLN A 126 -9.37 -0.20 9.12
C GLN A 126 -9.14 -0.49 10.61
N LEU A 127 -8.47 0.42 11.34
CA LEU A 127 -8.30 0.30 12.79
C LEU A 127 -9.66 0.24 13.51
N LYS A 128 -10.60 1.12 13.15
CA LYS A 128 -11.97 1.06 13.69
C LYS A 128 -12.63 -0.29 13.39
N ARG A 129 -12.50 -0.83 12.17
CA ARG A 129 -13.05 -2.15 11.83
C ARG A 129 -12.43 -3.27 12.67
N ILE A 130 -11.12 -3.25 12.88
CA ILE A 130 -10.39 -4.27 13.65
C ILE A 130 -10.82 -4.30 15.13
N TYR A 131 -11.01 -3.12 15.73
CA TYR A 131 -11.21 -2.98 17.16
C TYR A 131 -12.67 -2.77 17.58
N LEU A 132 -13.48 -2.10 16.76
CA LEU A 132 -14.87 -1.74 17.03
C LEU A 132 -15.87 -2.56 16.19
N GLY A 133 -15.45 -3.10 15.04
CA GLY A 133 -16.30 -3.93 14.17
C GLY A 133 -16.67 -5.32 14.72
N GLY A 134 -16.40 -5.58 16.00
CA GLY A 134 -16.72 -6.82 16.70
C GLY A 134 -18.08 -6.82 17.42
N GLU A 135 -18.83 -5.72 17.43
CA GLU A 135 -20.09 -5.58 18.19
C GLU A 135 -21.37 -5.54 17.31
N GLU A 136 -21.34 -5.96 16.05
CA GLU A 136 -22.56 -6.08 15.21
C GLU A 136 -22.89 -7.54 14.84
N LYS A 137 -22.82 -8.45 15.82
CA LYS A 137 -23.57 -9.73 15.79
C LYS A 137 -24.07 -10.09 17.19
N LYS A 138 -24.89 -9.22 17.76
CA LYS A 138 -25.99 -9.62 18.64
C LYS A 138 -27.21 -8.88 18.12
N ASP A 139 -28.00 -9.55 17.31
CA ASP A 139 -29.44 -9.71 17.50
C ASP A 139 -30.01 -10.38 16.25
N GLU A 140 -31.09 -11.15 16.47
CA GLU A 140 -31.89 -11.95 15.51
C GLU A 140 -31.27 -13.33 15.20
N GLU A 141 -31.78 -14.47 15.67
CA GLU A 141 -33.09 -14.83 16.27
C GLU A 141 -32.93 -16.09 17.15
#